data_AF-K1TFT6-F1
#
_entry.id   AF-K1TFT6-F1
#
_cell.length_a   1.000
_cell.length_b   1.000
_cell.length_c   1.000
_cell.angle_alpha   90.00
_cell.angle_beta   90.00
_cell.angle_gamma   90.00
#
_symmetry.space_group_name_H-M   'P 1'
#
loop_
_entity.id
_entity.type
_entity.pdbx_description
1 polymer ?
#
loop_
_entity_poly.entity_id
_entity_poly.type
_entity_poly.pdbx_seq_one_letter_code
_entity_poly.pdbx_strand_id
1 'polypeptide(L)'
;MSVKYNGKHLAKFIRPEEYDTIFPQVELAHQQLESRSGAGNDFLGWLDLPVNYDKEEFARIKEAAKKIREDSDVLLVAGIGGSYLGARA
;
A
#
# COMPACT_ATOMS: atom_id res chain seq x y z
N MET A 1 -14.97 1.09 4.48
CA MET A 1 -14.51 1.73 5.73
C MET A 1 -13.87 3.07 5.37
N SER A 2 -14.25 4.16 6.03
CA SER A 2 -13.57 5.44 5.86
C SER A 2 -12.51 5.61 6.95
N VAL A 3 -11.32 6.06 6.56
CA VAL A 3 -10.25 6.41 7.49
C VAL A 3 -10.24 7.94 7.62
N LYS A 4 -10.13 8.44 8.86
CA LYS A 4 -10.02 9.87 9.14
C LYS A 4 -8.74 10.15 9.91
N TYR A 5 -7.95 11.10 9.42
CA TYR A 5 -6.81 11.62 10.15
C TYR A 5 -7.28 12.63 11.21
N ASN A 6 -6.76 12.51 12.44
CA ASN A 6 -7.01 13.46 13.52
C ASN A 6 -5.69 13.93 14.15
N GLY A 7 -5.23 15.11 13.72
CA GLY A 7 -4.00 15.73 14.21
C GLY A 7 -4.16 16.56 15.48
N LYS A 8 -5.32 16.58 16.16
CA LYS A 8 -5.60 17.56 17.25
C LYS A 8 -4.56 17.58 18.38
N HIS A 9 -3.91 16.44 18.64
CA HIS A 9 -2.91 16.30 19.69
C HIS A 9 -1.52 16.83 19.29
N LEU A 10 -1.32 17.14 18.00
CA LEU A 10 -0.09 17.72 17.47
C LEU A 10 -0.07 19.25 17.54
N ALA A 11 -1.22 19.90 17.76
CA ALA A 11 -1.36 21.36 17.73
C ALA A 11 -0.47 22.11 18.76
N LYS A 12 0.02 21.42 19.80
CA LYS A 12 0.97 21.98 20.77
C LYS A 12 2.43 21.96 20.30
N PHE A 13 2.72 21.20 19.25
CA PHE A 13 4.07 20.91 18.76
C PHE A 13 4.30 21.40 17.34
N ILE A 14 3.25 21.46 16.52
CA ILE A 14 3.31 21.88 15.12
C ILE A 14 2.31 23.00 14.93
N ARG A 15 2.80 24.17 14.48
CA ARG A 15 1.95 25.32 14.17
C ARG A 15 1.36 25.19 12.75
N PRO A 16 0.19 25.79 12.47
CA PRO A 16 -0.43 25.75 11.15
C PRO A 16 0.51 26.15 10.00
N GLU A 17 1.32 27.20 10.19
CA GLU A 17 2.21 27.75 9.16
C GLU A 17 3.35 26.80 8.77
N GLU A 18 3.68 25.85 9.65
CA GLU A 18 4.69 24.84 9.38
C GLU A 18 4.19 23.83 8.33
N TYR A 19 2.88 23.57 8.28
CA TYR A 19 2.29 22.77 7.21
C TYR A 19 2.33 23.50 5.87
N ASP A 20 2.04 24.80 5.86
CA ASP A 20 2.13 25.62 4.64
C ASP A 20 3.57 25.67 4.11
N THR A 21 4.55 25.71 5.01
CA THR A 21 5.97 25.77 4.67
C THR A 21 6.50 24.46 4.06
N ILE A 22 5.96 23.30 4.47
CA ILE A 22 6.37 21.99 3.90
C ILE A 22 5.54 21.58 2.67
N PHE A 23 4.42 22.25 2.42
CA PHE A 23 3.51 21.89 1.33
C PHE A 23 4.18 21.83 -0.05
N PRO A 24 5.05 22.80 -0.46
CA PRO A 24 5.73 22.73 -1.76
C PRO A 24 6.58 21.46 -1.93
N GLN A 25 7.22 20.98 -0.86
CA GLN A 25 8.01 19.75 -0.87
C GLN A 25 7.12 18.50 -0.97
N VAL A 26 5.96 18.52 -0.32
CA VAL A 26 4.95 17.43 -0.44
C VAL A 26 4.38 17.39 -1.85
N GLU A 27 4.07 18.53 -2.44
CA GLU A 27 3.58 18.63 -3.82
C GLU A 27 4.63 18.10 -4.81
N LEU A 28 5.90 18.49 -4.66
CA LEU A 28 6.99 17.96 -5.48
C LEU A 28 7.13 16.44 -5.33
N ALA A 29 7.06 15.91 -4.11
CA ALA A 29 7.13 14.47 -3.87
C ALA A 29 5.95 13.72 -4.51
N HIS A 30 4.73 14.28 -4.43
CA HIS A 30 3.57 13.73 -5.11
C HIS A 30 3.75 13.71 -6.63
N GLN A 31 4.21 14.81 -7.22
CA GLN A 31 4.50 14.88 -8.65
C GLN A 31 5.57 13.87 -9.08
N GLN A 32 6.61 13.65 -8.26
CA GLN A 32 7.64 12.64 -8.55
C GLN A 32 7.09 11.21 -8.56
N LEU A 33 6.14 10.90 -7.68
CA LEU A 33 5.46 9.59 -7.65
C LEU A 33 4.59 9.41 -8.89
N GLU A 34 3.71 10.37 -9.19
CA GLU A 34 2.78 10.31 -10.33
C GLU A 34 3.53 10.30 -11.68
N SER A 35 4.57 11.14 -11.82
CA SER A 35 5.40 11.22 -13.04
C SER A 35 6.47 10.13 -13.12
N ARG A 36 6.64 9.30 -12.08
CA ARG A 36 7.65 8.25 -12.00
C ARG A 36 9.07 8.73 -12.33
N SER A 37 9.44 9.92 -11.85
CA SER A 37 10.71 10.59 -12.19
C SER A 37 11.76 10.57 -11.07
N GLY A 38 11.38 10.12 -9.87
CA GLY A 38 12.27 10.02 -8.70
C GLY A 38 13.11 8.75 -8.66
N ALA A 39 14.08 8.72 -7.74
CA ALA A 39 14.88 7.52 -7.49
C ALA A 39 14.00 6.34 -7.03
N GLY A 40 14.25 5.14 -7.59
CA GLY A 40 13.45 3.94 -7.28
C GLY A 40 12.11 3.88 -8.02
N ASN A 41 11.91 4.69 -9.06
CA ASN A 41 10.71 4.70 -9.90
C ASN A 41 10.37 3.33 -10.55
N ASP A 42 11.35 2.44 -10.69
CA ASP A 42 11.14 1.05 -11.12
C ASP A 42 10.19 0.25 -10.20
N PHE A 43 10.02 0.67 -8.94
CA PHE A 43 9.27 -0.06 -7.91
C PHE A 43 7.93 0.61 -7.52
N LEU A 44 7.36 1.45 -8.39
CA LEU A 44 6.11 2.18 -8.13
C LEU A 44 4.83 1.43 -8.57
N GLY A 45 4.92 0.14 -8.88
CA GLY A 45 3.76 -0.66 -9.33
C GLY A 45 2.60 -0.68 -8.33
N TRP A 46 2.85 -0.43 -7.05
CA TRP A 46 1.83 -0.40 -5.99
C TRP A 46 0.87 0.80 -6.09
N LEU A 47 1.24 1.89 -6.76
CA LEU A 47 0.38 3.08 -6.92
C LEU A 47 -0.92 2.72 -7.65
N ASP A 48 -0.78 2.00 -8.77
CA ASP A 48 -1.89 1.68 -9.66
C ASP A 48 -2.47 0.28 -9.38
N LEU A 49 -1.80 -0.55 -8.59
CA LEU A 49 -2.22 -1.94 -8.32
C LEU A 49 -3.69 -2.06 -7.86
N PRO A 50 -4.24 -1.22 -6.96
CA PRO A 50 -5.62 -1.36 -6.53
C PRO A 50 -6.65 -1.24 -7.65
N VAL A 51 -6.34 -0.51 -8.73
CA VAL A 51 -7.24 -0.30 -9.87
C VAL A 51 -6.86 -1.19 -11.06
N ASN A 52 -5.57 -1.37 -11.32
CA ASN A 52 -4.99 -2.00 -12.51
C ASN A 52 -4.36 -3.38 -12.24
N TYR A 53 -4.73 -4.08 -11.15
CA TYR A 53 -4.32 -5.47 -10.95
C TYR A 53 -4.86 -6.41 -12.03
N ASP A 54 -4.14 -7.50 -12.29
CA ASP A 54 -4.55 -8.54 -13.23
C ASP A 54 -5.81 -9.28 -12.72
N LYS A 55 -6.92 -9.12 -13.44
CA LYS A 55 -8.22 -9.70 -13.07
C LYS A 55 -8.27 -11.21 -13.29
N GLU A 56 -7.54 -11.72 -14.28
CA GLU A 56 -7.46 -13.15 -14.57
C GLU A 56 -6.63 -13.85 -13.50
N GLU A 57 -5.50 -13.28 -13.12
CA GLU A 57 -4.70 -13.77 -12.00
C GLU A 57 -5.52 -13.78 -10.71
N PHE A 58 -6.24 -12.69 -10.41
CA PHE A 58 -7.09 -12.63 -9.23
C PHE A 58 -8.18 -13.73 -9.21
N ALA A 59 -8.76 -14.06 -10.37
CA ALA A 59 -9.69 -15.17 -10.49
C ALA A 59 -8.99 -16.52 -10.20
N ARG A 60 -7.79 -16.75 -10.77
CA ARG A 60 -7.00 -17.96 -10.50
C ARG A 60 -6.62 -18.11 -9.02
N ILE A 61 -6.29 -17.01 -8.34
CA ILE A 61 -6.01 -17.00 -6.89
C ILE A 61 -7.24 -17.49 -6.10
N LYS A 62 -8.45 -17.04 -6.47
CA LYS A 62 -9.69 -17.48 -5.81
C LYS A 62 -9.96 -18.96 -6.01
N GLU A 63 -9.76 -19.48 -7.22
CA GLU A 63 -9.94 -20.90 -7.52
C GLU A 63 -8.91 -21.76 -6.77
N ALA A 64 -7.64 -21.35 -6.76
CA ALA A 64 -6.60 -22.04 -5.98
C ALA A 64 -6.94 -22.05 -4.48
N ALA A 65 -7.40 -20.93 -3.94
CA ALA A 65 -7.81 -20.84 -2.54
C ALA A 65 -9.02 -21.73 -2.23
N LYS A 66 -9.98 -21.87 -3.16
CA LYS A 66 -11.10 -22.81 -3.02
C LYS A 66 -10.62 -24.24 -2.97
N LYS A 67 -9.78 -24.64 -3.92
CA LYS A 67 -9.20 -25.99 -3.98
C LYS A 67 -8.46 -26.35 -2.68
N ILE A 68 -7.56 -25.47 -2.21
CA ILE A 68 -6.79 -25.68 -0.97
C ILE A 68 -7.72 -25.92 0.24
N ARG A 69 -8.84 -25.18 0.34
CA ARG A 69 -9.81 -25.38 1.43
C ARG A 69 -10.58 -26.69 1.33
N GLU A 70 -10.77 -27.22 0.12
CA GLU A 70 -11.50 -28.46 -0.11
C GLU A 70 -10.61 -29.70 0.08
N ASP A 71 -9.31 -29.58 -0.18
CA ASP A 71 -8.37 -30.71 -0.20
C ASP A 71 -7.32 -30.72 0.91
N SER A 72 -7.25 -29.67 1.75
CA SER A 72 -6.22 -29.50 2.77
C SER A 72 -6.77 -29.01 4.11
N ASP A 73 -6.34 -29.66 5.21
CA ASP A 73 -6.67 -29.21 6.58
C ASP A 73 -5.87 -27.96 6.98
N VAL A 74 -4.66 -27.80 6.45
CA VAL A 74 -3.71 -26.73 6.83
C VAL A 74 -2.98 -26.20 5.59
N LEU A 75 -2.86 -24.88 5.49
CA LEU A 75 -1.97 -24.20 4.54
C LEU A 75 -0.72 -23.70 5.26
N LEU A 76 0.45 -24.28 4.96
CA LEU A 76 1.74 -23.80 5.45
C LEU A 76 2.34 -22.81 4.45
N VAL A 77 2.45 -21.54 4.85
CA VAL A 77 3.08 -20.49 4.04
C VAL A 77 4.53 -20.31 4.48
N ALA A 78 5.47 -20.62 3.60
CA ALA A 78 6.90 -20.40 3.83
C ALA A 78 7.33 -19.05 3.23
N GLY A 79 7.55 -18.05 4.08
CA GLY A 79 7.97 -16.71 3.65
C GLY A 79 8.53 -15.89 4.80
N ILE A 80 9.30 -14.84 4.48
CA ILE A 80 9.86 -13.87 5.43
C ILE A 80 9.68 -12.44 4.90
N GLY A 81 9.85 -11.44 5.76
CA GLY A 81 9.78 -10.02 5.36
C GLY A 81 8.40 -9.64 4.83
N GLY A 82 8.37 -8.94 3.69
CA GLY A 82 7.12 -8.52 3.04
C GLY A 82 6.19 -9.68 2.66
N SER A 83 6.78 -10.82 2.28
CA SER A 83 6.03 -12.04 1.91
C SER A 83 5.41 -12.77 3.12
N TYR A 84 5.66 -12.29 4.34
CA TYR A 84 5.09 -12.83 5.58
C TYR A 84 4.23 -11.81 6.31
N LEU A 85 4.77 -10.61 6.53
CA LEU A 85 4.14 -9.58 7.36
C LEU A 85 2.80 -9.13 6.78
N GLY A 86 2.70 -8.98 5.45
CA GLY A 86 1.45 -8.59 4.80
C GLY A 86 0.36 -9.65 4.86
N ALA A 87 0.72 -10.93 4.80
CA ALA A 87 -0.23 -12.03 4.87
C ALA A 87 -0.70 -12.34 6.31
N ARG A 88 0.13 -12.03 7.33
CA ARG A 88 -0.16 -12.32 8.74
C ARG A 88 -0.89 -11.19 9.50
N ALA A 89 -0.76 -9.94 9.04
CA ALA A 89 -1.23 -8.74 9.74
C ALA A 89 -2.76 -8.66 9.92
#